data_AF-G5A252-F1
#
_entry.id   AF-G5A252-F1
#
_cell.length_a   1.000
_cell.length_b   1.000
_cell.length_c   1.000
_cell.angle_alpha   90.00
_cell.angle_beta   90.00
_cell.angle_gamma   90.00
#
_symmetry.space_group_name_H-M   'P 1'
#
loop_
_entity.id
_entity.type
_entity.pdbx_description
1 polymer ?
#
loop_
_entity_poly.entity_id
_entity_poly.type
_entity_poly.pdbx_seq_one_letter_code
_entity_poly.pdbx_strand_id
1 'polypeptide(L)'
;MTHRRRRRHRELLSPNGLTSALHHLERRRRNRYYELLSKFAYAVKRNHTKNATYLAPIPPTAAAYLERNKVVSHTSLTAAWLTYTELYSSTCKLVMKQTTVKKGVRMDHLVKFCKGLKVWEGHGKRDNLADVKMLLLVQNEIGQIVGRRLTSSENKEETMQLLSDVQPQLETNGECKYLITDNARAVRDFVASVYGDSVIVQQDPFHVHQRFGKHIKAKPLRKFICKEIKAALYDVDREPRPPKEMEAKLREVLRKITANDLGCTLAKWNNTIEYNVAQIKAGHLHVAENTYQEGSGPAVRVVSPSQLEGFHSALKKLLAREVRAELGLRILDVFIVQHNIDVGARFGRNPAISNVDMISACRAATVCTLYGVD
;
A
#
# COMPACT_ATOMS: atom_id res chain seq x y z
N MET A 1 -15.51 -12.98 -22.29
CA MET A 1 -15.30 -13.85 -21.10
C MET A 1 -14.10 -13.46 -20.22
N THR A 2 -13.06 -12.80 -20.77
CA THR A 2 -11.84 -12.32 -20.08
C THR A 2 -12.08 -11.25 -19.00
N HIS A 3 -13.07 -10.37 -19.18
CA HIS A 3 -13.36 -9.28 -18.24
C HIS A 3 -14.01 -9.74 -16.91
N ARG A 4 -14.89 -10.75 -16.95
CA ARG A 4 -15.51 -11.37 -15.75
C ARG A 4 -14.53 -12.25 -14.96
N ARG A 5 -13.49 -12.78 -15.61
CA ARG A 5 -12.47 -13.65 -15.00
C ARG A 5 -11.36 -12.86 -14.31
N ARG A 6 -10.92 -11.72 -14.89
CA ARG A 6 -10.06 -10.73 -14.20
C ARG A 6 -10.68 -10.22 -12.90
N ARG A 7 -12.01 -10.03 -12.88
CA ARG A 7 -12.74 -9.52 -11.71
C ARG A 7 -12.67 -10.49 -10.52
N ARG A 8 -12.89 -11.79 -10.74
CA ARG A 8 -12.88 -12.82 -9.67
C ARG A 8 -11.50 -13.07 -9.04
N HIS A 9 -10.43 -13.03 -9.83
CA HIS A 9 -9.04 -13.14 -9.33
C HIS A 9 -8.70 -11.94 -8.43
N ARG A 10 -9.01 -10.74 -8.92
CA ARG A 10 -8.83 -9.48 -8.17
C ARG A 10 -9.70 -9.44 -6.91
N GLU A 11 -10.88 -10.05 -6.94
CA GLU A 11 -11.77 -10.20 -5.78
C GLU A 11 -11.18 -11.16 -4.75
N LEU A 12 -10.64 -12.32 -5.14
CA LEU A 12 -10.09 -13.33 -4.21
C LEU A 12 -8.75 -12.92 -3.58
N LEU A 13 -7.93 -12.16 -4.32
CA LEU A 13 -6.71 -11.50 -3.81
C LEU A 13 -7.01 -10.21 -3.04
N SER A 14 -8.27 -9.78 -3.00
CA SER A 14 -8.67 -8.64 -2.20
C SER A 14 -8.80 -9.04 -0.72
N PRO A 15 -8.71 -8.08 0.21
CA PRO A 15 -8.79 -8.33 1.65
C PRO A 15 -10.16 -8.90 2.08
N ASN A 16 -11.19 -8.58 1.30
CA ASN A 16 -12.54 -9.09 1.49
C ASN A 16 -12.80 -10.38 0.70
N GLY A 17 -11.92 -10.76 -0.23
CA GLY A 17 -12.09 -11.90 -1.13
C GLY A 17 -12.37 -13.20 -0.42
N LEU A 18 -11.59 -13.49 0.61
CA LEU A 18 -11.74 -14.69 1.42
C LEU A 18 -13.09 -14.74 2.16
N THR A 19 -13.51 -13.62 2.75
CA THR A 19 -14.80 -13.56 3.45
C THR A 19 -15.99 -13.51 2.52
N SER A 20 -15.88 -12.80 1.40
CA SER A 20 -16.89 -12.84 0.33
C SER A 20 -17.02 -14.26 -0.23
N ALA A 21 -15.92 -14.99 -0.42
CA ALA A 21 -15.95 -16.39 -0.85
C ALA A 21 -16.69 -17.28 0.17
N LEU A 22 -16.42 -17.12 1.47
CA LEU A 22 -17.15 -17.83 2.53
C LEU A 22 -18.65 -17.50 2.51
N HIS A 23 -19.02 -16.22 2.45
CA HIS A 23 -20.43 -15.83 2.37
C HIS A 23 -21.12 -16.35 1.11
N HIS A 24 -20.41 -16.42 -0.02
CA HIS A 24 -20.94 -17.03 -1.24
C HIS A 24 -21.13 -18.55 -1.10
N LEU A 25 -20.21 -19.26 -0.45
CA LEU A 25 -20.34 -20.69 -0.16
C LEU A 25 -21.52 -20.95 0.79
N GLU A 26 -21.64 -20.19 1.87
CA GLU A 26 -22.76 -20.26 2.80
C GLU A 26 -24.09 -19.99 2.10
N ARG A 27 -24.16 -18.95 1.26
CA ARG A 27 -25.35 -18.62 0.48
C ARG A 27 -25.72 -19.75 -0.48
N ARG A 28 -24.74 -20.34 -1.18
CA ARG A 28 -24.99 -21.49 -2.08
C ARG A 28 -25.50 -22.70 -1.32
N ARG A 29 -24.92 -23.02 -0.16
CA ARG A 29 -25.38 -24.12 0.71
C ARG A 29 -26.80 -23.87 1.22
N ARG A 30 -27.11 -22.65 1.64
CA ARG A 30 -28.44 -22.25 2.08
C ARG A 30 -29.47 -22.38 0.95
N ASN A 31 -29.12 -21.96 -0.26
CA ASN A 31 -29.99 -22.13 -1.42
C ASN A 31 -30.24 -23.62 -1.73
N ARG A 32 -29.18 -24.46 -1.67
CA ARG A 32 -29.30 -25.91 -1.86
C ARG A 32 -30.22 -26.55 -0.82
N TYR A 33 -30.15 -26.12 0.44
CA TYR A 33 -31.07 -26.58 1.49
C TYR A 33 -32.53 -26.32 1.11
N TYR A 34 -32.88 -25.09 0.71
CA TYR A 34 -34.26 -24.77 0.38
C TYR A 34 -34.76 -25.49 -0.88
N GLU A 35 -33.88 -25.75 -1.85
CA GLU A 35 -34.20 -26.58 -3.01
C GLU A 35 -34.52 -28.03 -2.60
N LEU A 36 -33.69 -28.63 -1.72
CA LEU A 36 -33.92 -29.97 -1.19
C LEU A 36 -35.19 -30.03 -0.33
N LEU A 37 -35.47 -28.99 0.46
CA LEU A 37 -36.68 -28.90 1.26
C LEU A 37 -37.93 -28.83 0.39
N SER A 38 -37.88 -28.11 -0.74
CA SER A 38 -38.97 -28.07 -1.71
C SER A 38 -39.22 -29.44 -2.34
N LYS A 39 -38.16 -30.15 -2.76
CA LYS A 39 -38.25 -31.52 -3.27
C LYS A 39 -38.80 -32.50 -2.22
N PHE A 40 -38.36 -32.34 -0.97
CA PHE A 40 -38.87 -33.12 0.17
C PHE A 40 -40.37 -32.88 0.38
N ALA A 41 -40.81 -31.63 0.45
CA ALA A 41 -42.23 -31.28 0.62
C ALA A 41 -43.11 -31.83 -0.52
N TYR A 42 -42.61 -31.77 -1.76
CA TYR A 42 -43.28 -32.38 -2.92
C TYR A 42 -43.43 -33.90 -2.77
N ALA A 43 -42.36 -34.59 -2.36
CA ALA A 43 -42.38 -36.04 -2.14
C ALA A 43 -43.32 -36.45 -1.00
N VAL A 44 -43.30 -35.70 0.12
CA VAL A 44 -44.21 -35.91 1.24
C VAL A 44 -45.67 -35.77 0.80
N LYS A 45 -46.01 -34.70 0.07
CA LYS A 45 -47.36 -34.48 -0.45
C LYS A 45 -47.81 -35.65 -1.33
N ARG A 46 -46.95 -36.07 -2.27
CA ARG A 46 -47.22 -37.21 -3.16
C ARG A 46 -47.44 -38.52 -2.39
N ASN A 47 -46.67 -38.76 -1.34
CA ASN A 47 -46.82 -39.97 -0.51
C ASN A 47 -48.09 -39.92 0.34
N HIS A 48 -48.45 -38.76 0.89
CA HIS A 48 -49.71 -38.57 1.61
C HIS A 48 -50.94 -38.79 0.71
N THR A 49 -50.89 -38.35 -0.56
CA THR A 49 -51.96 -38.62 -1.52
C THR A 49 -52.13 -40.11 -1.81
N LYS A 50 -51.03 -40.88 -1.78
CA LYS A 50 -51.06 -42.34 -1.99
C LYS A 50 -51.42 -43.13 -0.73
N ASN A 51 -51.05 -42.61 0.43
CA ASN A 51 -51.31 -43.21 1.73
C ASN A 51 -51.61 -42.10 2.74
N ALA A 52 -52.88 -41.96 3.12
CA ALA A 52 -53.34 -40.94 4.05
C ALA A 52 -52.69 -41.04 5.44
N THR A 53 -52.23 -42.23 5.84
CA THR A 53 -51.58 -42.47 7.14
C THR A 53 -50.05 -42.35 7.09
N TYR A 54 -49.47 -41.91 5.96
CA TYR A 54 -48.03 -41.70 5.83
C TYR A 54 -47.52 -40.65 6.84
N LEU A 55 -46.58 -41.04 7.69
CA LEU A 55 -45.91 -40.12 8.62
C LEU A 55 -44.56 -39.70 8.02
N ALA A 56 -44.46 -38.42 7.63
CA ALA A 56 -43.23 -37.87 7.09
C ALA A 56 -42.18 -37.65 8.18
N PRO A 57 -40.88 -37.89 7.91
CA PRO A 57 -39.82 -37.52 8.82
C PRO A 57 -39.71 -35.99 8.93
N ILE A 58 -39.25 -35.48 10.08
CA ILE A 58 -39.03 -34.05 10.28
C ILE A 58 -37.72 -33.66 9.55
N PRO A 59 -37.76 -32.73 8.57
CA PRO A 59 -36.54 -32.29 7.90
C PRO A 59 -35.66 -31.49 8.87
N PRO A 60 -34.33 -31.55 8.74
CA PRO A 60 -33.44 -30.74 9.58
C PRO A 60 -33.68 -29.25 9.34
N THR A 61 -33.42 -28.41 10.35
CA THR A 61 -33.46 -26.95 10.18
C THR A 61 -32.35 -26.47 9.26
N ALA A 62 -32.51 -25.30 8.64
CA ALA A 62 -31.47 -24.69 7.81
C ALA A 62 -30.14 -24.55 8.57
N ALA A 63 -30.19 -24.19 9.86
CA ALA A 63 -29.00 -24.07 10.71
C ALA A 63 -28.31 -25.42 10.92
N ALA A 64 -29.07 -26.47 11.26
CA ALA A 64 -28.52 -27.82 11.44
C ALA A 64 -27.93 -28.38 10.13
N TYR A 65 -28.58 -28.13 8.99
CA TYR A 65 -28.05 -28.50 7.68
C TYR A 65 -26.74 -27.76 7.37
N LEU A 66 -26.69 -26.44 7.60
CA LEU A 66 -25.50 -25.65 7.32
C LEU A 66 -24.30 -26.07 8.18
N GLU A 67 -24.51 -26.34 9.47
CA GLU A 67 -23.43 -26.78 10.37
C GLU A 67 -22.93 -28.18 9.99
N ARG A 68 -23.82 -29.14 9.70
CA ARG A 68 -23.44 -30.49 9.25
C ARG A 68 -22.70 -30.49 7.91
N ASN A 69 -22.96 -29.50 7.05
CA ASN A 69 -22.33 -29.38 5.72
C ASN A 69 -21.24 -28.29 5.67
N LYS A 70 -20.69 -27.90 6.83
CA LYS A 70 -19.66 -26.86 6.95
C LYS A 70 -18.27 -27.43 6.66
N VAL A 71 -17.97 -27.60 5.37
CA VAL A 71 -16.70 -28.20 4.92
C VAL A 71 -15.51 -27.23 4.95
N VAL A 72 -15.77 -25.92 4.97
CA VAL A 72 -14.72 -24.90 4.84
C VAL A 72 -14.86 -23.88 5.97
N SER A 73 -13.87 -23.82 6.85
CA SER A 73 -13.73 -22.81 7.90
C SER A 73 -12.88 -21.63 7.42
N HIS A 74 -12.97 -20.50 8.12
CA HIS A 74 -12.09 -19.35 7.86
C HIS A 74 -10.61 -19.73 7.99
N THR A 75 -10.28 -20.59 8.97
CA THR A 75 -8.92 -21.12 9.18
C THR A 75 -8.46 -21.94 7.99
N SER A 76 -9.27 -22.89 7.52
CA SER A 76 -8.92 -23.76 6.38
C SER A 76 -8.75 -22.97 5.08
N LEU A 77 -9.62 -21.98 4.85
CA LEU A 77 -9.51 -21.12 3.68
C LEU A 77 -8.30 -20.18 3.74
N THR A 78 -7.97 -19.66 4.93
CA THR A 78 -6.77 -18.85 5.14
C THR A 78 -5.51 -19.67 4.89
N ALA A 79 -5.44 -20.90 5.43
CA ALA A 79 -4.32 -21.81 5.20
C ALA A 79 -4.16 -22.12 3.71
N ALA A 80 -5.23 -22.51 3.03
CA ALA A 80 -5.21 -22.77 1.59
C ALA A 80 -4.75 -21.54 0.78
N TRP A 81 -5.19 -20.34 1.15
CA TRP A 81 -4.76 -19.11 0.49
C TRP A 81 -3.27 -18.79 0.74
N LEU A 82 -2.77 -19.01 1.94
CA LEU A 82 -1.35 -18.83 2.26
C LEU A 82 -0.46 -19.80 1.48
N THR A 83 -0.84 -21.08 1.42
CA THR A 83 -0.18 -22.08 0.56
C THR A 83 -0.23 -21.65 -0.91
N TYR A 84 -1.39 -21.25 -1.39
CA TYR A 84 -1.57 -20.84 -2.78
C TYR A 84 -0.74 -19.61 -3.17
N THR A 85 -0.50 -18.72 -2.21
CA THR A 85 0.26 -17.49 -2.42
C THR A 85 1.71 -17.60 -1.95
N GLU A 86 2.19 -18.79 -1.60
CA GLU A 86 3.52 -19.02 -1.02
C GLU A 86 4.67 -18.45 -1.87
N LEU A 87 4.55 -18.52 -3.19
CA LEU A 87 5.55 -17.99 -4.11
C LEU A 87 5.63 -16.46 -4.11
N TYR A 88 4.60 -15.74 -3.67
CA TYR A 88 4.58 -14.28 -3.72
C TYR A 88 5.61 -13.63 -2.81
N SER A 89 5.98 -14.24 -1.68
CA SER A 89 6.97 -13.64 -0.78
C SER A 89 8.39 -13.69 -1.37
N SER A 90 8.80 -14.82 -1.97
CA SER A 90 10.10 -14.91 -2.67
C SER A 90 10.10 -14.04 -3.93
N THR A 91 9.01 -14.08 -4.69
CA THR A 91 8.75 -13.23 -5.85
C THR A 91 8.85 -11.74 -5.51
N CYS A 92 8.21 -11.28 -4.44
CA CYS A 92 8.23 -9.89 -3.99
C CYS A 92 9.66 -9.45 -3.68
N LYS A 93 10.42 -10.25 -2.92
CA LYS A 93 11.83 -9.99 -2.65
C LYS A 93 12.66 -9.89 -3.92
N LEU A 94 12.47 -10.81 -4.87
CA LEU A 94 13.19 -10.82 -6.14
C LEU A 94 12.86 -9.59 -6.99
N VAL A 95 11.57 -9.28 -7.14
CA VAL A 95 11.08 -8.12 -7.90
C VAL A 95 11.64 -6.83 -7.31
N MET A 96 11.56 -6.65 -5.98
CA MET A 96 12.17 -5.50 -5.32
C MET A 96 13.68 -5.45 -5.62
N LYS A 97 14.42 -6.53 -5.38
CA LYS A 97 15.89 -6.60 -5.59
C LYS A 97 16.33 -6.29 -7.03
N GLN A 98 15.55 -6.71 -8.02
CA GLN A 98 15.85 -6.50 -9.44
C GLN A 98 15.31 -5.16 -9.98
N THR A 99 14.51 -4.43 -9.20
CA THR A 99 14.07 -3.10 -9.59
C THR A 99 15.22 -2.11 -9.43
N THR A 100 15.55 -1.38 -10.48
CA THR A 100 16.66 -0.42 -10.46
C THR A 100 16.24 0.93 -9.87
N VAL A 101 17.22 1.78 -9.55
CA VAL A 101 17.07 3.18 -9.14
C VAL A 101 18.01 4.03 -10.00
N LYS A 102 17.46 4.92 -10.85
CA LYS A 102 18.27 5.75 -11.75
C LYS A 102 18.60 7.09 -11.13
N LYS A 103 17.60 7.81 -10.65
CA LYS A 103 17.75 9.18 -10.15
C LYS A 103 17.55 9.32 -8.65
N GLY A 104 16.72 8.49 -8.02
CA GLY A 104 16.58 8.61 -6.58
C GLY A 104 15.54 7.70 -5.93
N VAL A 105 15.62 7.64 -4.61
CA VAL A 105 14.68 6.90 -3.77
C VAL A 105 13.89 7.85 -2.87
N ARG A 106 12.67 7.47 -2.56
CA ARG A 106 11.88 8.07 -1.48
C ARG A 106 11.68 7.06 -0.38
N MET A 107 11.88 7.48 0.87
CA MET A 107 11.54 6.68 2.04
C MET A 107 10.38 7.31 2.80
N ASP A 108 9.47 6.47 3.31
CA ASP A 108 8.42 6.94 4.22
C ASP A 108 7.92 5.79 5.11
N HIS A 109 7.43 6.17 6.30
CA HIS A 109 6.90 5.26 7.29
C HIS A 109 5.37 5.25 7.27
N LEU A 110 4.78 4.05 7.30
CA LEU A 110 3.33 3.87 7.34
C LEU A 110 2.88 3.11 8.58
N VAL A 111 2.17 3.79 9.47
CA VAL A 111 1.60 3.20 10.69
C VAL A 111 0.30 2.43 10.42
N LYS A 112 -0.54 2.95 9.51
CA LYS A 112 -1.93 2.48 9.37
C LYS A 112 -2.05 1.02 8.92
N PHE A 113 -1.12 0.54 8.09
CA PHE A 113 -1.10 -0.85 7.67
C PHE A 113 -0.82 -1.78 8.86
N CYS A 114 0.19 -1.47 9.68
CA CYS A 114 0.58 -2.30 10.82
C CYS A 114 -0.51 -2.40 11.90
N LYS A 115 -1.34 -1.36 12.07
CA LYS A 115 -2.52 -1.42 12.97
C LYS A 115 -3.53 -2.50 12.58
N GLY A 116 -3.59 -2.87 11.31
CA GLY A 116 -4.45 -3.95 10.82
C GLY A 116 -3.86 -5.36 11.04
N LEU A 117 -2.60 -5.47 11.47
CA LEU A 117 -1.95 -6.76 11.71
C LEU A 117 -2.14 -7.20 13.15
N LYS A 118 -2.51 -8.47 13.35
CA LYS A 118 -2.74 -9.08 14.67
C LYS A 118 -2.05 -10.42 14.80
N VAL A 119 -1.68 -10.73 16.05
CA VAL A 119 -1.38 -12.08 16.49
C VAL A 119 -2.67 -12.67 17.07
N TRP A 120 -2.99 -13.89 16.66
CA TRP A 120 -4.12 -14.65 17.22
C TRP A 120 -3.57 -15.74 18.11
N GLU A 121 -3.72 -15.55 19.42
CA GLU A 121 -3.46 -16.61 20.38
C GLU A 121 -4.61 -17.63 20.35
N GLY A 122 -4.32 -18.90 20.63
CA GLY A 122 -5.26 -20.03 20.49
C GLY A 122 -6.59 -19.87 21.26
N HIS A 123 -6.67 -18.90 22.18
CA HIS A 123 -7.86 -18.59 22.98
C HIS A 123 -8.74 -17.49 22.36
N GLY A 124 -8.48 -17.06 21.13
CA GLY A 124 -9.29 -16.06 20.41
C GLY A 124 -8.98 -14.61 20.77
N LYS A 125 -7.97 -14.38 21.62
CA LYS A 125 -7.45 -13.05 21.94
C LYS A 125 -6.66 -12.49 20.75
N ARG A 126 -6.91 -11.22 20.44
CA ARG A 126 -6.26 -10.49 19.35
C ARG A 126 -5.29 -9.50 19.94
N ASP A 127 -4.02 -9.78 19.80
CA ASP A 127 -2.97 -8.89 20.30
C ASP A 127 -2.27 -8.18 19.14
N ASN A 128 -1.76 -6.98 19.42
CA ASN A 128 -0.91 -6.25 18.49
C ASN A 128 0.47 -6.92 18.46
N LEU A 129 1.19 -6.78 17.34
CA LEU A 129 2.59 -7.17 17.28
C LEU A 129 3.39 -6.18 18.13
N ALA A 130 4.02 -6.66 19.20
CA ALA A 130 4.74 -5.82 20.17
C ALA A 130 5.81 -4.93 19.51
N ASP A 131 6.56 -5.50 18.56
CA ASP A 131 7.72 -4.86 17.94
C ASP A 131 7.46 -4.33 16.53
N VAL A 132 6.21 -4.36 16.05
CA VAL A 132 5.85 -3.91 14.69
C VAL A 132 4.83 -2.78 14.75
N LYS A 133 5.33 -1.55 14.75
CA LYS A 133 4.49 -0.34 14.81
C LYS A 133 4.33 0.32 13.46
N MET A 134 5.32 0.19 12.57
CA MET A 134 5.35 0.88 11.28
C MET A 134 5.86 -0.03 10.15
N LEU A 135 5.51 0.34 8.92
CA LEU A 135 6.04 -0.23 7.69
C LEU A 135 6.86 0.86 7.00
N LEU A 136 8.17 0.72 6.98
CA LEU A 136 9.07 1.54 6.19
C LEU A 136 9.08 1.04 4.74
N LEU A 137 8.85 1.95 3.80
CA LEU A 137 8.90 1.67 2.36
C LEU A 137 9.96 2.53 1.70
N VAL A 138 10.63 1.95 0.71
CA VAL A 138 11.53 2.66 -0.20
C VAL A 138 10.99 2.51 -1.62
N GLN A 139 10.83 3.63 -2.31
CA GLN A 139 10.26 3.71 -3.65
C GLN A 139 11.24 4.43 -4.59
N ASN A 140 11.43 3.94 -5.82
CA ASN A 140 12.24 4.65 -6.82
C ASN A 140 11.48 5.82 -7.48
N GLU A 141 12.17 6.60 -8.30
CA GLU A 141 11.63 7.81 -8.95
C GLU A 141 10.40 7.58 -9.85
N ILE A 142 10.23 6.38 -10.42
CA ILE A 142 9.05 6.05 -11.24
C ILE A 142 7.89 5.48 -10.42
N GLY A 143 8.12 5.22 -9.14
CA GLY A 143 7.10 4.78 -8.21
C GLY A 143 7.08 3.28 -7.90
N GLN A 144 8.07 2.48 -8.33
CA GLN A 144 8.19 1.08 -7.93
C GLN A 144 8.76 0.98 -6.50
N ILE A 145 8.27 0.02 -5.72
CA ILE A 145 8.80 -0.27 -4.39
C ILE A 145 10.09 -1.07 -4.54
N VAL A 146 11.20 -0.56 -4.02
CA VAL A 146 12.52 -1.21 -4.10
C VAL A 146 12.93 -1.85 -2.78
N GLY A 147 12.26 -1.49 -1.68
CA GLY A 147 12.49 -2.09 -0.38
C GLY A 147 11.31 -1.89 0.57
N ARG A 148 11.16 -2.81 1.53
CA ARG A 148 10.22 -2.67 2.65
C ARG A 148 10.79 -3.28 3.93
N ARG A 149 10.45 -2.71 5.09
CA ARG A 149 10.74 -3.29 6.40
C ARG A 149 9.65 -2.97 7.42
N LEU A 150 9.33 -3.92 8.29
CA LEU A 150 8.54 -3.65 9.49
C LEU A 150 9.47 -3.10 10.56
N THR A 151 9.06 -2.01 11.20
CA THR A 151 9.87 -1.32 12.20
C THR A 151 9.10 -1.08 13.49
N SER A 152 9.84 -1.05 14.60
CA SER A 152 9.28 -0.78 15.92
C SER A 152 9.01 0.73 16.14
N SER A 153 9.74 1.57 15.41
CA SER A 153 9.62 3.03 15.43
C SER A 153 10.31 3.62 14.18
N GLU A 154 10.48 4.93 14.11
CA GLU A 154 11.38 5.60 13.16
C GLU A 154 12.86 5.39 13.56
N ASN A 155 13.20 4.13 13.87
CA ASN A 155 14.49 3.71 14.38
C ASN A 155 15.58 3.87 13.29
N LYS A 156 16.75 4.37 13.70
CA LYS A 156 17.87 4.66 12.79
C LYS A 156 18.49 3.39 12.24
N GLU A 157 18.73 2.39 13.08
CA GLU A 157 19.37 1.13 12.70
C GLU A 157 18.52 0.34 11.68
N GLU A 158 17.21 0.21 11.91
CA GLU A 158 16.29 -0.46 11.00
C GLU A 158 16.19 0.25 9.65
N THR A 159 16.23 1.59 9.67
CA THR A 159 16.24 2.43 8.46
C THR A 159 17.55 2.25 7.70
N MET A 160 18.70 2.36 8.38
CA MET A 160 20.03 2.20 7.78
C MET A 160 20.17 0.85 7.11
N GLN A 161 19.80 -0.23 7.80
CA GLN A 161 19.92 -1.56 7.24
C GLN A 161 19.04 -1.71 5.98
N LEU A 162 17.86 -1.07 5.89
CA LEU A 162 17.02 -1.18 4.70
C LEU A 162 17.63 -0.40 3.53
N LEU A 163 18.25 0.74 3.81
CA LEU A 163 18.99 1.49 2.79
C LEU A 163 20.21 0.71 2.31
N SER A 164 20.96 0.04 3.20
CA SER A 164 22.05 -0.86 2.81
C SER A 164 21.56 -1.99 1.91
N ASP A 165 20.39 -2.58 2.21
CA ASP A 165 19.79 -3.64 1.40
C ASP A 165 19.37 -3.13 -0.01
N VAL A 166 19.01 -1.85 -0.11
CA VAL A 166 18.62 -1.15 -1.36
C VAL A 166 19.83 -0.65 -2.16
N GLN A 167 20.99 -0.45 -1.53
CA GLN A 167 22.20 0.09 -2.16
C GLN A 167 22.55 -0.56 -3.50
N PRO A 168 22.50 -1.90 -3.67
CA PRO A 168 22.88 -2.53 -4.94
C PRO A 168 21.95 -2.20 -6.11
N GLN A 169 20.78 -1.62 -5.86
CA GLN A 169 19.81 -1.22 -6.90
C GLN A 169 20.12 0.15 -7.51
N LEU A 170 20.98 0.95 -6.88
CA LEU A 170 21.37 2.26 -7.37
C LEU A 170 22.32 2.10 -8.56
N GLU A 171 21.90 2.57 -9.73
CA GLU A 171 22.78 2.61 -10.91
C GLU A 171 24.05 3.43 -10.64
N THR A 172 25.20 2.97 -11.13
CA THR A 172 26.52 3.57 -10.86
C THR A 172 26.98 4.52 -11.97
N ASN A 173 26.07 4.98 -12.83
CA ASN A 173 26.32 5.80 -14.03
C ASN A 173 26.82 7.24 -13.75
N GLY A 174 27.35 7.52 -12.56
CA GLY A 174 28.00 8.80 -12.22
C GLY A 174 27.05 9.98 -12.04
N GLU A 175 25.74 9.78 -12.16
CA GLU A 175 24.74 10.83 -11.95
C GLU A 175 24.43 11.03 -10.46
N CYS A 176 24.14 12.28 -10.07
CA CYS A 176 23.68 12.60 -8.73
C CYS A 176 22.39 11.83 -8.40
N LYS A 177 22.43 11.07 -7.31
CA LYS A 177 21.27 10.35 -6.77
C LYS A 177 20.60 11.19 -5.69
N TYR A 178 19.29 11.07 -5.58
CA TYR A 178 18.53 11.77 -4.54
C TYR A 178 17.89 10.78 -3.57
N LEU A 179 17.86 11.15 -2.29
CA LEU A 179 17.03 10.49 -1.28
C LEU A 179 15.99 11.49 -0.76
N ILE A 180 14.71 11.19 -0.93
CA ILE A 180 13.60 12.06 -0.54
C ILE A 180 12.97 11.51 0.75
N THR A 181 12.81 12.35 1.78
CA THR A 181 12.19 11.97 3.06
C THR A 181 11.46 13.14 3.74
N ASP A 182 10.56 12.86 4.69
CA ASP A 182 9.96 13.92 5.53
C ASP A 182 11.03 14.64 6.37
N ASN A 183 12.05 13.98 6.92
CA ASN A 183 13.02 14.69 7.76
C ASN A 183 14.44 14.61 7.19
N ALA A 184 14.68 15.35 6.10
CA ALA A 184 15.96 15.38 5.39
C ALA A 184 17.14 15.71 6.32
N ARG A 185 16.93 16.61 7.30
CA ARG A 185 17.95 16.98 8.27
C ARG A 185 18.29 15.82 9.22
N ALA A 186 17.30 15.10 9.72
CA ALA A 186 17.53 14.01 10.68
C ALA A 186 18.18 12.77 10.04
N VAL A 187 18.01 12.59 8.72
CA VAL A 187 18.53 11.40 8.03
C VAL A 187 19.87 11.60 7.34
N ARG A 188 20.32 12.85 7.19
CA ARG A 188 21.48 13.20 6.36
C ARG A 188 22.74 12.41 6.72
N ASP A 189 23.12 12.44 7.98
CA ASP A 189 24.40 11.90 8.43
C ASP A 189 24.46 10.38 8.23
N PHE A 190 23.34 9.68 8.39
CA PHE A 190 23.32 8.24 8.16
C PHE A 190 23.16 7.86 6.69
N VAL A 191 22.49 8.69 5.87
CA VAL A 191 22.47 8.45 4.42
C VAL A 191 23.88 8.57 3.86
N ALA A 192 24.65 9.56 4.33
CA ALA A 192 26.06 9.70 4.00
C ALA A 192 26.89 8.49 4.45
N SER A 193 26.58 7.88 5.61
CA SER A 193 27.31 6.67 6.04
C SER A 193 26.97 5.42 5.23
N VAL A 194 25.77 5.33 4.65
CA VAL A 194 25.34 4.17 3.84
C VAL A 194 25.71 4.32 2.37
N TYR A 195 25.48 5.49 1.78
CA TYR A 195 25.66 5.73 0.34
C TYR A 195 26.84 6.64 -0.01
N GLY A 196 27.55 7.18 0.99
CA GLY A 196 28.56 8.21 0.80
C GLY A 196 27.96 9.55 0.37
N ASP A 197 28.83 10.47 -0.02
CA ASP A 197 28.44 11.82 -0.48
C ASP A 197 27.82 11.83 -1.89
N SER A 198 27.70 10.65 -2.52
CA SER A 198 27.10 10.48 -3.86
C SER A 198 25.57 10.66 -3.89
N VAL A 199 24.91 10.57 -2.73
CA VAL A 199 23.45 10.70 -2.59
C VAL A 199 23.09 11.99 -1.86
N ILE A 200 22.35 12.85 -2.55
CA ILE A 200 21.86 14.13 -2.03
C ILE A 200 20.53 13.91 -1.32
N VAL A 201 20.45 14.28 -0.04
CA VAL A 201 19.22 14.17 0.74
C VAL A 201 18.33 15.40 0.56
N GLN A 202 17.13 15.15 0.04
CA GLN A 202 16.10 16.14 -0.25
C GLN A 202 14.90 15.97 0.70
N GLN A 203 14.25 17.09 0.99
CA GLN A 203 13.05 17.20 1.78
C GLN A 203 11.82 16.91 0.92
N ASP A 204 10.91 16.06 1.40
CA ASP A 204 9.64 15.79 0.72
C ASP A 204 8.75 17.04 0.73
N PRO A 205 8.43 17.62 -0.44
CA PRO A 205 7.59 18.82 -0.52
C PRO A 205 6.15 18.60 -0.04
N PHE A 206 5.64 17.37 -0.13
CA PHE A 206 4.29 17.05 0.34
C PHE A 206 4.16 17.29 1.84
N HIS A 207 5.14 16.80 2.59
CA HIS A 207 5.19 16.92 4.04
C HIS A 207 5.41 18.37 4.48
N VAL A 208 6.24 19.13 3.76
CA VAL A 208 6.39 20.59 4.00
C VAL A 208 5.04 21.31 3.89
N HIS A 209 4.28 21.05 2.83
CA HIS A 209 2.94 21.59 2.67
C HIS A 209 1.99 21.19 3.83
N GLN A 210 2.01 19.94 4.27
CA GLN A 210 1.19 19.47 5.39
C GLN A 210 1.57 20.14 6.72
N ARG A 211 2.86 20.40 6.96
CA ARG A 211 3.33 21.04 8.20
C ARG A 211 2.75 22.43 8.39
N PHE A 212 2.57 23.21 7.33
CA PHE A 212 1.91 24.50 7.45
C PHE A 212 0.40 24.34 7.64
N GLY A 213 -0.23 23.48 6.85
CA GLY A 213 -1.67 23.26 6.92
C GLY A 213 -2.17 22.78 8.29
N LYS A 214 -1.40 21.95 9.02
CA LYS A 214 -1.80 21.43 10.34
C LYS A 214 -1.94 22.51 11.42
N HIS A 215 -1.35 23.69 11.22
CA HIS A 215 -1.39 24.80 12.17
C HIS A 215 -2.53 25.79 11.92
N ILE A 216 -3.30 25.63 10.84
CA ILE A 216 -4.39 26.55 10.49
C ILE A 216 -5.73 25.95 10.94
N LYS A 217 -6.51 26.71 11.73
CA LYS A 217 -7.81 26.30 12.30
C LYS A 217 -8.86 26.06 11.22
N ALA A 218 -9.13 27.08 10.42
CA ALA A 218 -10.26 27.11 9.51
C ALA A 218 -9.96 26.27 8.25
N LYS A 219 -10.81 25.27 7.98
CA LYS A 219 -10.67 24.39 6.81
C LYS A 219 -10.64 25.14 5.47
N PRO A 220 -11.48 26.17 5.23
CA PRO A 220 -11.43 26.94 3.98
C PRO A 220 -10.10 27.68 3.80
N LEU A 221 -9.66 28.40 4.85
CA LEU A 221 -8.38 29.13 4.84
C LEU A 221 -7.20 28.18 4.65
N ARG A 222 -7.19 27.05 5.37
CA ARG A 222 -6.18 26.01 5.21
C ARG A 222 -6.08 25.54 3.77
N LYS A 223 -7.21 25.25 3.11
CA LYS A 223 -7.24 24.82 1.70
C LYS A 223 -6.68 25.90 0.77
N PHE A 224 -7.04 27.16 1.01
CA PHE A 224 -6.56 28.31 0.25
C PHE A 224 -5.03 28.48 0.39
N ILE A 225 -4.52 28.58 1.62
CA ILE A 225 -3.10 28.73 1.91
C ILE A 225 -2.28 27.56 1.36
N CYS A 226 -2.78 26.33 1.51
CA CYS A 226 -2.16 25.14 0.92
C CYS A 226 -1.95 25.25 -0.60
N LYS A 227 -2.91 25.84 -1.32
CA LYS A 227 -2.80 26.11 -2.76
C LYS A 227 -1.74 27.19 -3.05
N GLU A 228 -1.74 28.27 -2.28
CA GLU A 228 -0.77 29.36 -2.41
C GLU A 228 0.66 28.91 -2.11
N ILE A 229 0.87 28.10 -1.07
CA ILE A 229 2.16 27.49 -0.75
C ILE A 229 2.63 26.63 -1.92
N LYS A 230 1.75 25.82 -2.52
CA LYS A 230 2.12 25.03 -3.69
C LYS A 230 2.56 25.92 -4.86
N ALA A 231 1.90 27.05 -5.10
CA ALA A 231 2.31 28.01 -6.13
C ALA A 231 3.61 28.77 -5.78
N ALA A 232 3.93 28.89 -4.50
CA ALA A 232 5.21 29.45 -4.03
C ALA A 232 6.38 28.46 -4.21
N LEU A 233 6.12 27.15 -4.07
CA LEU A 233 7.15 26.12 -4.22
C LEU A 233 7.44 25.77 -5.68
N TYR A 234 6.43 25.84 -6.55
CA TYR A 234 6.52 25.38 -7.93
C TYR A 234 6.18 26.48 -8.93
N ASP A 235 6.76 26.41 -10.12
CA ASP A 235 6.41 27.26 -11.25
C ASP A 235 5.18 26.74 -12.04
N VAL A 236 4.92 27.36 -13.19
CA VAL A 236 3.78 27.05 -14.06
C VAL A 236 3.89 25.66 -14.70
N ASP A 237 5.11 25.22 -14.98
CA ASP A 237 5.44 23.88 -15.49
C ASP A 237 5.48 22.82 -14.36
N ARG A 238 5.27 23.32 -13.13
CA ARG A 238 5.29 22.60 -11.86
C ARG A 238 6.68 22.05 -11.55
N GLU A 239 7.74 22.73 -11.97
CA GLU A 239 9.11 22.51 -11.52
C GLU A 239 9.39 23.26 -10.22
N PRO A 240 10.28 22.75 -9.36
CA PRO A 240 10.63 23.40 -8.11
C PRO A 240 11.38 24.70 -8.39
N ARG A 241 10.87 25.83 -7.89
CA ARG A 241 11.51 27.13 -8.05
C ARG A 241 12.92 27.15 -7.43
N PRO A 242 13.82 28.03 -7.88
CA PRO A 242 15.10 28.24 -7.22
C PRO A 242 14.93 28.65 -5.74
N PRO A 243 15.85 28.26 -4.84
CA PRO A 243 15.75 28.51 -3.40
C PRO A 243 15.40 29.94 -2.99
N LYS A 244 16.06 30.94 -3.59
CA LYS A 244 15.84 32.37 -3.27
C LYS A 244 14.42 32.81 -3.61
N GLU A 245 13.91 32.38 -4.76
CA GLU A 245 12.56 32.72 -5.21
C GLU A 245 11.50 31.99 -4.38
N MET A 246 11.74 30.70 -4.10
CA MET A 246 10.88 29.86 -3.28
C MET A 246 10.71 30.44 -1.88
N GLU A 247 11.79 30.89 -1.23
CA GLU A 247 11.71 31.56 0.06
C GLU A 247 10.86 32.83 -0.01
N ALA A 248 11.16 33.72 -0.95
CA ALA A 248 10.50 35.03 -1.03
C ALA A 248 8.98 34.87 -1.18
N LYS A 249 8.55 34.01 -2.12
CA LYS A 249 7.12 33.72 -2.34
C LYS A 249 6.49 33.01 -1.15
N LEU A 250 7.20 32.07 -0.51
CA LEU A 250 6.67 31.36 0.65
C LEU A 250 6.42 32.34 1.81
N ARG A 251 7.37 33.24 2.10
CA ARG A 251 7.21 34.26 3.14
C ARG A 251 6.05 35.20 2.82
N GLU A 252 5.88 35.61 1.58
CA GLU A 252 4.75 36.44 1.14
C GLU A 252 3.39 35.78 1.43
N VAL A 253 3.26 34.49 1.12
CA VAL A 253 2.04 33.72 1.38
C VAL A 253 1.78 33.58 2.89
N LEU A 254 2.81 33.23 3.66
CA LEU A 254 2.66 32.97 5.10
C LEU A 254 2.42 34.25 5.92
N ARG A 255 2.85 35.42 5.42
CA ARG A 255 2.55 36.74 6.03
C ARG A 255 1.07 37.07 6.04
N LYS A 256 0.25 36.45 5.18
CA LYS A 256 -1.21 36.66 5.11
C LYS A 256 -1.94 36.04 6.32
N ILE A 257 -1.26 35.25 7.14
CA ILE A 257 -1.86 34.48 8.24
C ILE A 257 -1.68 35.22 9.56
N THR A 258 -2.77 35.44 10.29
CA THR A 258 -2.76 36.13 11.58
C THR A 258 -2.79 35.14 12.75
N ALA A 259 -2.51 35.61 13.97
CA ALA A 259 -2.58 34.77 15.18
C ALA A 259 -3.98 34.16 15.40
N ASN A 260 -5.04 34.84 14.98
CA ASN A 260 -6.42 34.35 15.12
C ASN A 260 -6.69 33.10 14.26
N ASP A 261 -6.02 33.00 13.11
CA ASP A 261 -6.13 31.89 12.16
C ASP A 261 -5.45 30.60 12.64
N LEU A 262 -4.53 30.72 13.60
CA LEU A 262 -3.65 29.64 14.04
C LEU A 262 -4.28 28.77 15.13
N GLY A 263 -4.14 27.45 14.99
CA GLY A 263 -4.46 26.43 15.99
C GLY A 263 -3.30 26.15 16.94
N CYS A 264 -2.25 26.96 16.89
CA CYS A 264 -1.07 26.86 17.75
C CYS A 264 -0.59 28.25 18.18
N THR A 265 0.40 28.29 19.07
CA THR A 265 1.04 29.55 19.46
C THR A 265 1.80 30.18 18.29
N LEU A 266 1.93 31.51 18.33
CA LEU A 266 2.69 32.27 17.33
C LEU A 266 4.16 31.83 17.31
N ALA A 267 4.75 31.54 18.48
CA ALA A 267 6.10 31.01 18.58
C ALA A 267 6.27 29.68 17.83
N LYS A 268 5.33 28.73 18.00
CA LYS A 268 5.37 27.44 17.29
C LYS A 268 5.21 27.62 15.77
N TRP A 269 4.38 28.57 15.36
CA TRP A 269 4.20 28.93 13.96
C TRP A 269 5.49 29.49 13.37
N ASN A 270 6.08 30.51 13.98
CA ASN A 270 7.32 31.13 13.53
C ASN A 270 8.48 30.11 13.47
N ASN A 271 8.61 29.24 14.48
CA ASN A 271 9.61 28.17 14.47
C ASN A 271 9.38 27.21 13.29
N THR A 272 8.12 26.92 12.93
CA THR A 272 7.80 26.11 11.76
C THR A 272 8.20 26.82 10.47
N ILE A 273 7.94 28.12 10.35
CA ILE A 273 8.38 28.91 9.18
C ILE A 273 9.90 28.85 9.05
N GLU A 274 10.63 29.26 10.07
CA GLU A 274 12.08 29.40 9.99
C GLU A 274 12.78 28.06 9.79
N TYR A 275 12.28 26.98 10.40
CA TYR A 275 12.79 25.63 10.15
C TYR A 275 12.68 25.25 8.66
N ASN A 276 11.51 25.45 8.05
CA ASN A 276 11.29 25.06 6.65
C ASN A 276 12.01 26.02 5.67
N VAL A 277 12.06 27.32 5.97
CA VAL A 277 12.82 28.28 5.16
C VAL A 277 14.32 27.96 5.18
N ALA A 278 14.88 27.55 6.32
CA ALA A 278 16.27 27.11 6.40
C ALA A 278 16.54 25.91 5.47
N GLN A 279 15.61 24.95 5.37
CA GLN A 279 15.73 23.82 4.43
C GLN A 279 15.67 24.29 2.97
N ILE A 280 14.79 25.25 2.65
CA ILE A 280 14.68 25.83 1.31
C ILE A 280 15.99 26.53 0.93
N LYS A 281 16.51 27.41 1.80
CA LYS A 281 17.77 28.13 1.60
C LYS A 281 18.94 27.20 1.33
N ALA A 282 18.99 26.07 2.03
CA ALA A 282 20.01 25.05 1.85
C ALA A 282 19.81 24.19 0.58
N GLY A 283 18.80 24.48 -0.24
CA GLY A 283 18.54 23.79 -1.49
C GLY A 283 17.83 22.45 -1.34
N HIS A 284 17.33 22.10 -0.14
CA HIS A 284 16.78 20.78 0.15
C HIS A 284 15.39 20.52 -0.47
N LEU A 285 14.84 21.45 -1.25
CA LEU A 285 13.62 21.24 -2.03
C LEU A 285 13.84 21.45 -3.53
N HIS A 286 15.08 21.70 -3.95
CA HIS A 286 15.40 22.09 -5.32
C HIS A 286 16.28 21.03 -5.97
N VAL A 287 15.88 20.63 -7.17
CA VAL A 287 16.62 19.76 -8.08
C VAL A 287 16.62 20.45 -9.43
N ALA A 288 17.79 20.75 -9.98
CA ALA A 288 17.92 21.53 -11.20
C ALA A 288 17.29 20.82 -12.41
N GLU A 289 17.56 19.51 -12.55
CA GLU A 289 16.96 18.64 -13.56
C GLU A 289 15.95 17.70 -12.92
N ASN A 290 14.84 18.27 -12.45
CA ASN A 290 13.86 17.52 -11.66
C ASN A 290 12.97 16.61 -12.52
N THR A 291 12.78 16.93 -13.80
CA THR A 291 11.89 16.19 -14.70
C THR A 291 12.63 15.61 -15.89
N TYR A 292 12.32 14.35 -16.22
CA TYR A 292 12.89 13.67 -17.39
C TYR A 292 11.86 12.72 -18.04
N GLN A 293 12.13 12.32 -19.27
CA GLN A 293 11.29 11.37 -20.01
C GLN A 293 11.90 9.97 -19.95
N GLU A 294 11.05 8.95 -19.76
CA GLU A 294 11.51 7.56 -19.72
C GLU A 294 10.42 6.61 -20.23
N GLY A 295 10.81 5.77 -21.20
CA GLY A 295 9.89 4.83 -21.85
C GLY A 295 8.68 5.53 -22.47
N SER A 296 7.52 4.87 -22.40
CA SER A 296 6.24 5.40 -22.85
C SER A 296 5.43 6.09 -21.74
N GLY A 297 6.04 6.28 -20.56
CA GLY A 297 5.37 6.81 -19.38
C GLY A 297 5.16 8.32 -19.44
N PRO A 298 4.36 8.89 -18.52
CA PRO A 298 4.37 10.33 -18.29
C PRO A 298 5.73 10.79 -17.78
N ALA A 299 6.04 12.07 -17.95
CA ALA A 299 7.27 12.68 -17.43
C ALA A 299 7.52 12.31 -15.95
N VAL A 300 8.71 11.79 -15.66
CA VAL A 300 9.12 11.36 -14.32
C VAL A 300 9.67 12.56 -13.58
N ARG A 301 9.30 12.72 -12.31
CA ARG A 301 9.79 13.78 -11.43
C ARG A 301 10.59 13.18 -10.30
N VAL A 302 11.82 13.61 -10.10
CA VAL A 302 12.67 13.12 -9.00
C VAL A 302 12.08 13.53 -7.66
N VAL A 303 11.78 14.83 -7.52
CA VAL A 303 11.13 15.41 -6.34
C VAL A 303 9.69 15.78 -6.72
N SER A 304 8.75 14.91 -6.34
CA SER A 304 7.31 15.11 -6.57
C SER A 304 6.53 15.31 -5.26
N PRO A 305 5.48 16.14 -5.23
CA PRO A 305 4.66 16.31 -4.03
C PRO A 305 3.67 15.16 -3.77
N SER A 306 3.66 14.04 -4.51
CA SER A 306 2.61 13.02 -4.29
C SER A 306 2.92 11.56 -4.70
N GLN A 307 4.15 11.21 -5.08
CA GLN A 307 4.45 9.88 -5.65
C GLN A 307 4.05 8.72 -4.74
N LEU A 308 4.36 8.81 -3.45
CA LEU A 308 4.09 7.73 -2.51
C LEU A 308 2.69 7.81 -1.88
N GLU A 309 2.03 8.99 -1.92
CA GLU A 309 0.70 9.16 -1.30
C GLU A 309 -0.38 8.31 -1.99
N GLY A 310 -0.25 8.07 -3.30
CA GLY A 310 -1.14 7.16 -4.02
C GLY A 310 -1.03 5.72 -3.52
N PHE A 311 0.20 5.22 -3.36
CA PHE A 311 0.47 3.90 -2.80
C PHE A 311 0.05 3.82 -1.33
N HIS A 312 0.36 4.84 -0.53
CA HIS A 312 -0.08 4.95 0.86
C HIS A 312 -1.60 4.95 1.01
N SER A 313 -2.31 5.67 0.13
CA SER A 313 -3.77 5.68 0.11
C SER A 313 -4.36 4.32 -0.22
N ALA A 314 -3.73 3.57 -1.13
CA ALA A 314 -4.11 2.20 -1.43
C ALA A 314 -3.81 1.27 -0.24
N LEU A 315 -2.63 1.37 0.37
CA LEU A 315 -2.24 0.59 1.56
C LEU A 315 -3.15 0.84 2.76
N LYS A 316 -3.56 2.08 3.01
CA LYS A 316 -4.52 2.44 4.06
C LYS A 316 -5.85 1.69 3.91
N LYS A 317 -6.22 1.31 2.68
CA LYS A 317 -7.43 0.54 2.35
C LYS A 317 -7.15 -0.92 2.05
N LEU A 318 -5.87 -1.32 2.01
CA LEU A 318 -5.44 -2.67 1.68
C LEU A 318 -5.81 -3.65 2.78
N LEU A 319 -5.99 -3.23 4.03
CA LEU A 319 -6.56 -4.09 5.06
C LEU A 319 -7.89 -3.47 5.49
N ALA A 320 -9.00 -4.02 4.97
CA ALA A 320 -10.35 -3.54 5.29
C ALA A 320 -10.78 -3.86 6.73
N ARG A 321 -10.01 -4.70 7.42
CA ARG A 321 -10.23 -5.17 8.79
C ARG A 321 -8.91 -5.66 9.37
N GLU A 322 -8.93 -5.92 10.67
CA GLU A 322 -7.84 -6.61 11.35
C GLU A 322 -7.68 -8.04 10.80
N VAL A 323 -6.44 -8.40 10.46
CA VAL A 323 -6.08 -9.72 9.93
C VAL A 323 -4.85 -10.24 10.65
N ARG A 324 -4.66 -11.56 10.54
CA ARG A 324 -3.43 -12.23 10.93
C ARG A 324 -2.22 -11.58 10.29
N ALA A 325 -1.15 -11.37 11.04
CA ALA A 325 0.10 -10.78 10.55
C ALA A 325 0.60 -11.43 9.26
N GLU A 326 0.68 -12.76 9.27
CA GLU A 326 1.11 -13.57 8.12
C GLU A 326 0.26 -13.32 6.87
N LEU A 327 -1.07 -13.33 7.02
CA LEU A 327 -2.01 -13.05 5.94
C LEU A 327 -1.85 -11.62 5.42
N GLY A 328 -1.77 -10.63 6.32
CA GLY A 328 -1.61 -9.23 5.95
C GLY A 328 -0.31 -8.96 5.20
N LEU A 329 0.82 -9.53 5.66
CA LEU A 329 2.12 -9.40 4.99
C LEU A 329 2.13 -10.09 3.62
N ARG A 330 1.46 -11.24 3.49
CA ARG A 330 1.32 -11.93 2.22
C ARG A 330 0.47 -11.12 1.22
N ILE A 331 -0.62 -10.50 1.68
CA ILE A 331 -1.42 -9.57 0.87
C ILE A 331 -0.57 -8.38 0.41
N LEU A 332 0.29 -7.85 1.29
CA LEU A 332 1.23 -6.78 0.94
C LEU A 332 2.23 -7.23 -0.14
N ASP A 333 2.79 -8.44 -0.04
CA ASP A 333 3.71 -8.97 -1.05
C ASP A 333 3.05 -9.10 -2.42
N VAL A 334 1.83 -9.65 -2.47
CA VAL A 334 1.03 -9.72 -3.69
C VAL A 334 0.79 -8.32 -4.27
N PHE A 335 0.47 -7.35 -3.41
CA PHE A 335 0.19 -5.98 -3.81
C PHE A 335 1.43 -5.27 -4.38
N ILE A 336 2.58 -5.43 -3.74
CA ILE A 336 3.87 -4.85 -4.20
C ILE A 336 4.26 -5.43 -5.57
N VAL A 337 4.15 -6.75 -5.73
CA VAL A 337 4.51 -7.41 -7.00
C VAL A 337 3.65 -6.88 -8.15
N GLN A 338 2.34 -6.80 -7.96
CA GLN A 338 1.43 -6.27 -8.97
C GLN A 338 1.72 -4.79 -9.28
N HIS A 339 1.90 -3.98 -8.23
CA HIS A 339 2.21 -2.56 -8.37
C HIS A 339 3.52 -2.34 -9.14
N ASN A 340 4.59 -3.04 -8.79
CA ASN A 340 5.90 -2.87 -9.43
C ASN A 340 5.88 -3.27 -10.91
N ILE A 341 5.16 -4.33 -11.26
CA ILE A 341 5.00 -4.77 -12.65
C ILE A 341 4.16 -3.77 -13.44
N ASP A 342 3.04 -3.29 -12.86
CA ASP A 342 2.15 -2.34 -13.53
C ASP A 342 2.83 -0.98 -13.75
N VAL A 343 3.65 -0.53 -12.79
CA VAL A 343 4.45 0.69 -12.92
C VAL A 343 5.62 0.46 -13.88
N GLY A 344 6.40 -0.60 -13.68
CA GLY A 344 7.57 -0.91 -14.50
C GLY A 344 7.24 -1.06 -15.98
N ALA A 345 6.10 -1.67 -16.32
CA ALA A 345 5.64 -1.81 -17.69
C ALA A 345 5.46 -0.47 -18.42
N ARG A 346 5.04 0.59 -17.71
CA ARG A 346 4.82 1.93 -18.31
C ARG A 346 6.11 2.60 -18.72
N PHE A 347 7.18 2.32 -17.98
CA PHE A 347 8.50 2.95 -18.12
C PHE A 347 9.55 2.03 -18.75
N GLY A 348 9.18 0.79 -19.13
CA GLY A 348 10.13 -0.19 -19.67
C GLY A 348 11.12 -0.73 -18.63
N ARG A 349 10.74 -0.74 -17.34
CA ARG A 349 11.59 -1.13 -16.19
C ARG A 349 11.06 -2.33 -15.43
N ASN A 350 10.40 -3.24 -16.12
CA ASN A 350 10.07 -4.51 -15.50
C ASN A 350 11.37 -5.30 -15.25
N PRO A 351 11.55 -5.83 -14.04
CA PRO A 351 12.74 -6.61 -13.73
C PRO A 351 12.84 -7.85 -14.63
N ALA A 352 14.06 -8.21 -15.01
CA ALA A 352 14.33 -9.40 -15.81
C ALA A 352 14.23 -10.66 -14.93
N ILE A 353 13.05 -11.26 -14.90
CA ILE A 353 12.78 -12.47 -14.12
C ILE A 353 13.09 -13.66 -15.03
N SER A 354 14.37 -14.01 -15.13
CA SER A 354 14.95 -14.90 -16.15
C SER A 354 14.38 -16.31 -16.20
N ASN A 355 13.72 -16.80 -15.15
CA ASN A 355 13.29 -18.20 -15.04
C ASN A 355 11.80 -18.41 -14.80
N VAL A 356 10.99 -17.35 -14.88
CA VAL A 356 9.56 -17.51 -14.79
C VAL A 356 8.93 -16.46 -15.68
N ASP A 357 8.09 -16.89 -16.62
CA ASP A 357 6.93 -16.06 -16.95
C ASP A 357 6.08 -16.02 -15.68
N MET A 358 6.51 -15.29 -14.65
CA MET A 358 6.02 -15.42 -13.27
C MET A 358 4.58 -14.94 -13.18
N ILE A 359 4.23 -14.03 -14.08
CA ILE A 359 2.85 -13.63 -14.27
C ILE A 359 2.08 -14.76 -14.94
N SER A 360 2.56 -15.44 -15.99
CA SER A 360 1.84 -16.59 -16.54
C SER A 360 1.96 -17.86 -15.74
N ALA A 361 2.93 -18.06 -14.86
CA ALA A 361 3.05 -19.18 -13.94
C ALA A 361 2.18 -18.94 -12.71
N CYS A 362 2.15 -17.72 -12.15
CA CYS A 362 1.16 -17.35 -11.13
C CYS A 362 -0.25 -17.29 -11.72
N ARG A 363 -0.45 -16.77 -12.95
CA ARG A 363 -1.74 -16.80 -13.65
C ARG A 363 -2.13 -18.22 -14.08
N ALA A 364 -1.22 -19.07 -14.55
CA ALA A 364 -1.49 -20.46 -14.91
C ALA A 364 -1.77 -21.30 -13.67
N ALA A 365 -1.04 -21.11 -12.58
CA ALA A 365 -1.40 -21.65 -11.27
C ALA A 365 -2.77 -21.12 -10.78
N THR A 366 -3.26 -19.96 -11.27
CA THR A 366 -4.64 -19.50 -11.01
C THR A 366 -5.68 -20.01 -12.01
N VAL A 367 -5.24 -20.53 -13.16
CA VAL A 367 -6.09 -21.08 -14.20
C VAL A 367 -6.20 -22.61 -14.09
N CYS A 368 -5.22 -23.29 -13.49
CA CYS A 368 -5.13 -24.76 -13.43
C CYS A 368 -5.82 -25.43 -12.23
N THR A 369 -6.52 -24.72 -11.34
CA THR A 369 -7.45 -25.33 -10.35
C THR A 369 -8.93 -25.15 -10.70
N LEU A 370 -9.24 -24.88 -11.98
CA LEU A 370 -10.58 -25.04 -12.55
C LEU A 370 -10.78 -26.39 -13.26
N TYR A 371 -9.79 -27.28 -13.24
CA TYR A 371 -9.88 -28.64 -13.79
C TYR A 371 -9.21 -29.67 -12.86
N GLY A 372 -9.85 -29.95 -11.73
CA GLY A 372 -10.10 -31.35 -11.33
C GLY A 372 -11.60 -31.52 -11.49
N VAL A 373 -12.06 -31.87 -12.69
CA VAL A 373 -12.39 -33.24 -13.11
C VAL A 373 -13.41 -33.85 -12.13
N ASP A 374 -14.65 -33.82 -12.63
CA ASP A 374 -15.91 -34.47 -12.24
C ASP A 374 -16.66 -34.04 -10.96
#